data_AF-A0A660W1V4-F1
#
_entry.id   AF-A0A660W1V4-F1
#
_cell.length_a   1.000
_cell.length_b   1.000
_cell.length_c   1.000
_cell.angle_alpha   90.00
_cell.angle_beta   90.00
_cell.angle_gamma   90.00
#
_symmetry.space_group_name_H-M   'P 1'
#
loop_
_entity.id
_entity.type
_entity.pdbx_description
1 polymer ?
#
loop_
_entity_poly.entity_id
_entity_poly.type
_entity_poly.pdbx_seq_one_letter_code
_entity_poly.pdbx_strand_id
1 'polypeptide(L)'
;MEVKDFSGIKNGGPLPSPQEIQPPKDIDDLLGDFIDSTNSQLEELEQAALEYESGTNREENAAVIRRVLHKIKGEAGMVGIDDIALLSHSAEDAFEQLPDDYRCDMVLRFGDWVSAAIDKLASHV
;
A
#
# COMPACT_ATOMS: atom_id res chain seq x y z
N MET A 1 11.32 -3.16 -19.63
CA MET A 1 10.51 -3.66 -18.51
C MET A 1 9.12 -3.09 -18.72
N GLU A 2 8.10 -3.92 -18.80
CA GLU A 2 6.72 -3.43 -18.92
C GLU A 2 6.36 -2.79 -17.57
N VAL A 3 6.00 -1.51 -17.58
CA VAL A 3 5.61 -0.81 -16.35
C VAL A 3 4.20 -1.27 -16.01
N LYS A 4 4.03 -1.92 -14.86
CA LYS A 4 2.71 -2.35 -14.38
C LYS A 4 1.83 -1.11 -14.14
N ASP A 5 0.60 -1.18 -14.61
CA ASP A 5 -0.38 -0.09 -14.48
C ASP A 5 -1.21 -0.26 -13.21
N PHE A 6 -0.99 0.62 -12.23
CA PHE A 6 -1.77 0.66 -10.98
C PHE A 6 -2.83 1.77 -10.96
N SER A 7 -3.10 2.43 -12.09
CA SER A 7 -4.10 3.50 -12.18
C SER A 7 -5.50 3.05 -11.78
N GLY A 8 -5.77 1.74 -11.86
CA GLY A 8 -6.99 1.10 -11.38
C GLY A 8 -7.34 1.44 -9.92
N ILE A 9 -6.36 1.76 -9.07
CA ILE A 9 -6.58 2.12 -7.66
C ILE A 9 -7.49 3.35 -7.51
N LYS A 10 -7.43 4.27 -8.48
CA LYS A 10 -8.20 5.52 -8.49
C LYS A 10 -9.67 5.36 -8.85
N ASN A 11 -10.03 4.31 -9.59
CA ASN A 11 -11.35 4.22 -10.23
C ASN A 11 -12.03 2.86 -10.06
N GLY A 12 -11.54 2.00 -9.17
CA GLY A 12 -12.03 0.63 -9.03
C GLY A 12 -11.68 -0.30 -10.21
N GLY A 13 -10.91 0.18 -11.19
CA GLY A 13 -10.45 -0.60 -12.35
C GLY A 13 -9.41 -1.65 -11.98
N PRO A 14 -9.08 -2.61 -12.84
CA PRO A 14 -8.22 -3.75 -12.50
C PRO A 14 -6.85 -3.31 -11.98
N LEU A 15 -6.29 -4.12 -11.07
CA LEU A 15 -4.90 -4.02 -10.63
C LEU A 15 -4.12 -5.24 -11.14
N PRO A 16 -2.80 -5.09 -11.36
CA PRO A 16 -1.89 -6.21 -11.52
C PRO A 16 -2.05 -7.21 -10.38
N SER A 17 -1.78 -8.50 -10.62
CA SER A 17 -1.96 -9.50 -9.58
C SER A 17 -0.86 -9.37 -8.52
N PRO A 18 -1.20 -9.31 -7.21
CA PRO A 18 -0.19 -9.32 -6.15
C PRO A 18 0.59 -10.65 -6.12
N GLN A 19 0.04 -11.72 -6.70
CA GLN A 19 0.70 -13.03 -6.79
C GLN A 19 1.88 -13.07 -7.77
N GLU A 20 2.00 -12.06 -8.64
CA GLU A 20 3.09 -11.94 -9.61
C GLU A 20 4.29 -11.17 -9.05
N ILE A 21 4.19 -10.64 -7.82
CA ILE A 21 5.29 -9.94 -7.17
C ILE A 21 6.49 -10.87 -7.02
N GLN A 22 7.67 -10.30 -7.22
CA GLN A 22 8.94 -11.03 -7.11
C GLN A 22 9.70 -10.51 -5.90
N PRO A 23 10.40 -11.39 -5.14
CA PRO A 23 11.31 -10.93 -4.11
C PRO A 23 12.46 -10.12 -4.75
N PRO A 24 13.03 -9.16 -4.01
CA PRO A 24 14.18 -8.42 -4.48
C PRO A 24 15.35 -9.35 -4.73
N LYS A 25 16.15 -9.03 -5.75
CA LYS A 25 17.40 -9.75 -6.01
C LYS A 25 18.46 -9.15 -5.09
N ASP A 26 19.06 -9.99 -4.23
CA ASP A 26 20.22 -9.66 -3.39
C ASP A 26 19.95 -8.96 -2.04
N ILE A 27 18.73 -9.03 -1.48
CA ILE A 27 18.39 -8.35 -0.20
C ILE A 27 17.51 -9.20 0.75
N ASP A 28 17.80 -10.50 0.87
CA ASP A 28 17.00 -11.43 1.70
C ASP A 28 16.90 -10.99 3.18
N ASP A 29 17.99 -10.48 3.75
CA ASP A 29 18.01 -10.04 5.15
C ASP A 29 17.13 -8.80 5.42
N LEU A 30 16.94 -7.91 4.45
CA LEU A 30 16.05 -6.74 4.62
C LEU A 30 14.60 -7.06 4.25
N LEU A 31 14.34 -8.17 3.56
CA LEU A 31 13.00 -8.58 3.17
C LEU A 31 12.14 -8.92 4.39
N GLY A 32 12.71 -9.60 5.39
CA GLY A 32 12.02 -9.91 6.65
C GLY A 32 11.61 -8.65 7.42
N ASP A 33 12.57 -7.74 7.64
CA ASP A 33 12.30 -6.45 8.30
C ASP A 33 11.24 -5.63 7.56
N PHE A 34 11.27 -5.64 6.22
CA PHE A 34 10.28 -4.98 5.39
C PHE A 34 8.88 -5.59 5.54
N ILE A 35 8.78 -6.92 5.56
CA ILE A 35 7.51 -7.64 5.75
C ILE A 35 6.90 -7.27 7.11
N ASP A 36 7.68 -7.34 8.19
CA ASP A 36 7.20 -7.03 9.54
C ASP A 36 6.80 -5.55 9.68
N SER A 37 7.62 -4.64 9.13
CA SER A 37 7.33 -3.21 9.10
C SER A 37 6.05 -2.92 8.31
N THR A 38 5.87 -3.55 7.16
CA THR A 38 4.70 -3.33 6.28
C THR A 38 3.43 -3.87 6.92
N ASN A 39 3.46 -5.05 7.57
CA ASN A 39 2.31 -5.58 8.30
C ASN A 39 1.84 -4.62 9.41
N SER A 40 2.78 -4.08 10.19
CA SER A 40 2.47 -3.08 11.22
C SER A 40 1.86 -1.79 10.64
N GLN A 41 2.34 -1.38 9.45
CA GLN A 41 1.82 -0.22 8.74
C GLN A 41 0.41 -0.48 8.17
N LEU A 42 0.12 -1.70 7.71
CA LEU A 42 -1.21 -2.07 7.25
C LEU A 42 -2.24 -2.03 8.38
N GLU A 43 -1.87 -2.46 9.59
CA GLU A 43 -2.72 -2.33 10.78
C GLU A 43 -3.01 -0.86 11.12
N GLU A 44 -1.98 0.02 11.12
CA GLU A 44 -2.15 1.47 11.34
C GLU A 44 -3.04 2.08 10.24
N LEU A 45 -2.86 1.66 9.00
CA LEU A 45 -3.61 2.14 7.85
C LEU A 45 -5.09 1.77 7.91
N GLU A 46 -5.39 0.52 8.24
CA GLU A 46 -6.76 0.01 8.36
C GLU A 46 -7.50 0.74 9.49
N GLN A 47 -6.87 0.88 10.66
CA GLN A 47 -7.48 1.61 11.77
C GLN A 47 -7.78 3.06 11.39
N ALA A 48 -6.81 3.76 10.78
CA ALA A 48 -7.00 5.14 10.35
C ALA A 48 -8.10 5.28 9.28
N ALA A 49 -8.24 4.32 8.38
CA ALA A 49 -9.29 4.29 7.36
C ALA A 49 -10.68 4.15 8.00
N LEU A 50 -10.85 3.22 8.94
CA LEU A 50 -12.12 3.02 9.64
C LEU A 50 -12.51 4.24 10.49
N GLU A 51 -11.55 4.85 11.19
CA GLU A 51 -11.80 6.07 11.95
C GLU A 51 -12.14 7.26 11.04
N TYR A 52 -11.44 7.40 9.91
CA TYR A 52 -11.72 8.41 8.88
C TYR A 52 -13.15 8.29 8.34
N GLU A 53 -13.58 7.05 8.02
CA GLU A 53 -14.94 6.74 7.55
C GLU A 53 -15.99 7.06 8.61
N SER A 54 -15.72 6.76 9.88
CA SER A 54 -16.62 7.08 11.00
C SER A 54 -16.83 8.59 11.23
N GLY A 55 -15.98 9.43 10.63
CA GLY A 55 -15.98 10.89 10.81
C GLY A 55 -15.23 11.37 12.05
N THR A 56 -14.58 10.47 12.79
CA THR A 56 -13.77 10.78 13.98
C THR A 56 -12.42 11.33 13.55
N ASN A 57 -12.02 12.50 14.08
CA ASN A 57 -10.70 13.11 13.84
C ASN A 57 -10.25 13.03 12.37
N ARG A 58 -11.15 13.43 11.46
CA ARG A 58 -11.02 13.14 10.02
C ARG A 58 -9.72 13.66 9.42
N GLU A 59 -9.31 14.88 9.77
CA GLU A 59 -8.06 15.47 9.25
C GLU A 59 -6.82 14.79 9.81
N GLU A 60 -6.84 14.43 11.11
CA GLU A 60 -5.77 13.68 11.75
C GLU A 60 -5.62 12.29 11.11
N ASN A 61 -6.73 11.58 10.89
CA ASN A 61 -6.72 10.27 10.25
C ASN A 61 -6.30 10.35 8.78
N ALA A 62 -6.69 11.38 8.05
CA ALA A 62 -6.16 11.64 6.71
C ALA A 62 -4.64 11.87 6.71
N ALA A 63 -4.12 12.57 7.73
CA ALA A 63 -2.68 12.77 7.88
C ALA A 63 -1.93 11.47 8.22
N VAL A 64 -2.54 10.59 9.02
CA VAL A 64 -2.01 9.23 9.29
C VAL A 64 -1.94 8.43 7.99
N ILE A 65 -3.04 8.34 7.25
CA ILE A 65 -3.12 7.61 5.97
C ILE A 65 -2.03 8.07 5.00
N ARG A 66 -1.91 9.39 4.76
CA ARG A 66 -0.84 9.96 3.91
C ARG A 66 0.55 9.52 4.35
N ARG A 67 0.83 9.62 5.64
CA ARG A 67 2.14 9.27 6.20
C ARG A 67 2.46 7.79 6.01
N VAL A 68 1.48 6.92 6.24
CA VAL A 68 1.66 5.47 6.09
C VAL A 68 1.89 5.10 4.63
N LEU A 69 1.08 5.60 3.69
CA LEU A 69 1.28 5.39 2.25
C LEU A 69 2.68 5.85 1.80
N HIS A 70 3.11 7.02 2.27
CA HIS A 70 4.44 7.56 1.98
C HIS A 70 5.57 6.67 2.51
N LYS A 71 5.39 6.13 3.72
CA LYS A 71 6.35 5.26 4.38
C LYS A 71 6.48 3.93 3.64
N ILE A 72 5.36 3.27 3.32
CA ILE A 72 5.34 2.02 2.52
C ILE A 72 6.05 2.24 1.17
N LYS A 73 5.78 3.35 0.48
CA LYS A 73 6.45 3.70 -0.78
C LYS A 73 7.98 3.80 -0.61
N GLY A 74 8.43 4.51 0.41
CA GLY A 74 9.85 4.72 0.68
C GLY A 74 10.57 3.40 1.00
N GLU A 75 10.00 2.60 1.89
CA GLU A 75 10.57 1.31 2.29
C GLU A 75 10.60 0.32 1.12
N ALA A 76 9.50 0.21 0.36
CA ALA A 76 9.45 -0.65 -0.83
C ALA A 76 10.50 -0.22 -1.88
N GLY A 77 10.66 1.08 -2.10
CA GLY A 77 11.69 1.60 -3.01
C GLY A 77 13.12 1.34 -2.53
N MET A 78 13.37 1.37 -1.22
CA MET A 78 14.68 1.06 -0.64
C MET A 78 15.04 -0.43 -0.76
N VAL A 79 14.05 -1.31 -0.61
CA VAL A 79 14.23 -2.77 -0.68
C VAL A 79 14.12 -3.28 -2.12
N GLY A 80 13.74 -2.44 -3.09
CA GLY A 80 13.67 -2.79 -4.51
C GLY A 80 12.40 -3.54 -4.91
N ILE A 81 11.31 -3.33 -4.18
CA ILE A 81 9.99 -3.92 -4.45
C ILE A 81 9.16 -2.88 -5.22
N ASP A 82 9.47 -2.76 -6.52
CA ASP A 82 8.91 -1.73 -7.41
C ASP A 82 7.37 -1.75 -7.47
N ASP A 83 6.76 -2.92 -7.41
CA ASP A 83 5.31 -3.06 -7.50
C ASP A 83 4.57 -2.35 -6.35
N ILE A 84 5.03 -2.57 -5.10
CA ILE A 84 4.47 -1.90 -3.92
C ILE A 84 4.79 -0.39 -3.98
N ALA A 85 5.99 -0.01 -4.41
CA ALA A 85 6.36 1.40 -4.54
C ALA A 85 5.46 2.15 -5.54
N LEU A 86 5.20 1.56 -6.71
CA LEU A 86 4.35 2.13 -7.77
C LEU A 86 2.88 2.19 -7.35
N LEU A 87 2.38 1.15 -6.68
CA LEU A 87 1.02 1.15 -6.14
C LEU A 87 0.87 2.22 -5.05
N SER A 88 1.80 2.32 -4.10
CA SER A 88 1.77 3.34 -3.04
C SER A 88 1.80 4.75 -3.57
N HIS A 89 2.62 5.02 -4.61
CA HIS A 89 2.59 6.30 -5.31
C HIS A 89 1.22 6.58 -5.93
N SER A 90 0.62 5.58 -6.59
CA SER A 90 -0.70 5.71 -7.21
C SER A 90 -1.80 5.93 -6.17
N ALA A 91 -1.66 5.33 -4.98
CA ALA A 91 -2.57 5.48 -3.84
C ALA A 91 -2.45 6.85 -3.16
N GLU A 92 -1.23 7.40 -2.98
CA GLU A 92 -1.03 8.78 -2.53
C GLU A 92 -1.75 9.77 -3.44
N ASP A 93 -1.55 9.65 -4.77
CA ASP A 93 -2.23 10.47 -5.76
C ASP A 93 -3.75 10.31 -5.71
N ALA A 94 -4.23 9.06 -5.56
CA ALA A 94 -5.65 8.75 -5.49
C ALA A 94 -6.29 9.39 -4.26
N PHE A 95 -5.63 9.29 -3.10
CA PHE A 95 -6.14 9.83 -1.84
C PHE A 95 -6.36 11.34 -1.93
N GLU A 96 -5.45 12.08 -2.56
CA GLU A 96 -5.59 13.53 -2.71
C GLU A 96 -6.69 13.93 -3.70
N GLN A 97 -6.92 13.12 -4.74
CA GLN A 97 -7.83 13.46 -5.84
C GLN A 97 -9.26 12.96 -5.64
N LEU A 98 -9.43 11.86 -4.89
CA LEU A 98 -10.73 11.24 -4.69
C LEU A 98 -11.60 12.07 -3.73
N PRO A 99 -12.93 12.11 -3.96
CA PRO A 99 -13.86 12.60 -2.95
C PRO A 99 -13.81 11.72 -1.70
N ASP A 100 -14.09 12.30 -0.53
CA ASP A 100 -14.05 11.64 0.77
C ASP A 100 -14.75 10.26 0.78
N ASP A 101 -15.92 10.17 0.17
CA ASP A 101 -16.75 8.95 0.13
C ASP A 101 -16.06 7.74 -0.54
N TYR A 102 -15.00 7.97 -1.33
CA TYR A 102 -14.26 6.92 -2.03
C TYR A 102 -12.88 6.65 -1.44
N ARG A 103 -12.42 7.49 -0.50
CA ARG A 103 -11.06 7.38 0.05
C ARG A 103 -10.89 6.16 0.94
N CYS A 104 -11.89 5.83 1.77
CA CYS A 104 -11.83 4.64 2.64
C CYS A 104 -11.71 3.36 1.80
N ASP A 105 -12.65 3.16 0.86
CA ASP A 105 -12.63 2.00 -0.06
C ASP A 105 -11.31 1.87 -0.81
N MET A 106 -10.75 2.99 -1.29
CA MET A 106 -9.46 3.00 -1.96
C MET A 106 -8.32 2.55 -1.03
N VAL A 107 -8.29 3.04 0.21
CA VAL A 107 -7.27 2.67 1.21
C VAL A 107 -7.38 1.21 1.60
N LEU A 108 -8.59 0.70 1.86
CA LEU A 108 -8.82 -0.71 2.20
C LEU A 108 -8.38 -1.61 1.03
N ARG A 109 -8.73 -1.24 -0.19
CA ARG A 109 -8.32 -1.96 -1.39
C ARG A 109 -6.80 -1.96 -1.61
N PHE A 110 -6.14 -0.84 -1.31
CA PHE A 110 -4.68 -0.78 -1.28
C PHE A 110 -4.13 -1.75 -0.24
N GLY A 111 -4.70 -1.75 0.98
CA GLY A 111 -4.32 -2.63 2.06
C GLY A 111 -4.44 -4.11 1.71
N ASP A 112 -5.58 -4.52 1.14
CA ASP A 112 -5.83 -5.89 0.66
C ASP A 112 -4.78 -6.35 -0.36
N TRP A 113 -4.46 -5.48 -1.33
CA TRP A 113 -3.49 -5.79 -2.36
C TRP A 113 -2.08 -5.97 -1.77
N VAL A 114 -1.66 -5.04 -0.90
CA VAL A 114 -0.34 -5.09 -0.27
C VAL A 114 -0.24 -6.27 0.68
N SER A 115 -1.28 -6.58 1.47
CA SER A 115 -1.33 -7.77 2.32
C SER A 115 -1.11 -9.05 1.51
N ALA A 116 -1.84 -9.22 0.41
CA ALA A 116 -1.67 -10.39 -0.46
C ALA A 116 -0.28 -10.46 -1.11
N ALA A 117 0.35 -9.31 -1.39
CA ALA A 117 1.71 -9.24 -1.92
C ALA A 117 2.74 -9.60 -0.84
N ILE A 118 2.55 -9.14 0.39
CA ILE A 118 3.37 -9.49 1.55
C ILE A 118 3.31 -10.99 1.84
N ASP A 119 2.11 -11.59 1.84
CA ASP A 119 1.95 -13.04 1.98
C ASP A 119 2.73 -13.82 0.92
N LYS A 120 2.69 -13.33 -0.33
CA LYS A 120 3.45 -13.93 -1.43
C LYS A 120 4.95 -13.81 -1.20
N LEU A 121 5.45 -12.67 -0.75
CA LEU A 121 6.87 -12.47 -0.44
C LEU A 121 7.32 -13.35 0.73
N ALA A 122 6.53 -13.40 1.81
CA ALA A 122 6.80 -14.22 2.99
C ALA A 122 6.91 -15.72 2.68
N SER A 123 6.21 -16.22 1.64
CA SER A 123 6.35 -17.62 1.20
C SER A 123 7.73 -17.99 0.62
N HIS A 124 8.62 -17.02 0.42
CA HIS A 124 9.99 -17.22 -0.08
C HIS A 124 11.07 -17.01 0.99
N VAL A 125 10.69 -16.69 2.23
CA VAL A 125 11.57 -16.54 3.40
C VAL A 125 11.44 -17.77 4.29
#